data_AF-A2DIS5-F1
#
_entry.id   AF-A2DIS5-F1
#
_cell.length_a   1.000
_cell.length_b   1.000
_cell.length_c   1.000
_cell.angle_alpha   90.00
_cell.angle_beta   90.00
_cell.angle_gamma   90.00
#
_symmetry.space_group_name_H-M   'P 1'
#
loop_
_entity.id
_entity.type
_entity.pdbx_description
1 polymer ?
#
loop_
_entity_poly.entity_id
_entity_poly.type
_entity_poly.pdbx_seq_one_letter_code
_entity_poly.pdbx_strand_id
1 'polypeptide(L)'
;MSVQAYELYLPEYCPDNKYYFAKDVAFIEPTTVSIQNSTLWAIVDSLDRLTAPMTVVLTKTNGYSSELYRTVCNYPFTFPIPTIFEITSIDAKTTFYIPGDRFLQFDATSPCVQVLNNQWQPNEFRYHTLAAFYRLGIIPTISQSVFSEQQQFSKISETFFEKFNLHPPLAMALQAIFKNLYFAFHFFGFDFPTTAAQKQSLQAVQALAQVVTSSNDTQRLFAISEMKWMINNCRRFCFPDSQLPNGVISAEMYQSLMDTMSFIRTTLAKLNIISNGANAEENLLNGIKIFQKMHGLPVGACDMFTLRHLVNCITPSTCDFLVFCKYCNMLPPTQSPLSFRAGIKRITTMYADPSISTLEQAFNDALSIVKTHNEGPSWLVREAENSIDRHMKRLDTAVDKSENVEQRVSVVKKTLKEIEKANSELAEHVDESGRLLDQVLDEHQAMIEKFTHLEQRIHDIHKGNRLMFIINLILVLIVVWRFIFK
;
A
#
# COMPACT_ATOMS: atom_id res chain seq x y z
N MET A 1 42.54 -40.76 -37.22
CA MET A 1 41.46 -41.39 -36.43
C MET A 1 40.15 -41.06 -37.12
N SER A 2 39.41 -42.06 -37.58
CA SER A 2 38.11 -41.84 -38.24
C SER A 2 37.12 -41.29 -37.21
N VAL A 3 36.55 -40.13 -37.48
CA VAL A 3 35.43 -39.58 -36.71
C VAL A 3 34.24 -40.49 -36.94
N GLN A 4 33.90 -41.31 -35.96
CA GLN A 4 32.70 -42.13 -36.01
C GLN A 4 31.53 -41.24 -35.57
N ALA A 5 30.49 -41.19 -36.39
CA ALA A 5 29.26 -40.48 -36.07
C ALA A 5 28.45 -41.31 -35.07
N TYR A 6 28.05 -40.69 -33.96
CA TYR A 6 27.25 -41.31 -32.90
C TYR A 6 25.85 -40.71 -32.92
N GLU A 7 24.85 -41.59 -32.95
CA GLU A 7 23.46 -41.19 -32.74
C GLU A 7 23.20 -40.99 -31.24
N LEU A 8 22.57 -39.87 -30.93
CA LEU A 8 22.24 -39.44 -29.58
C LEU A 8 20.82 -38.90 -29.54
N TYR A 9 20.13 -39.13 -28.42
CA TYR A 9 18.76 -38.67 -28.23
C TYR A 9 18.70 -37.63 -27.11
N LEU A 10 18.16 -36.45 -27.43
CA LEU A 10 18.14 -35.27 -26.56
C LEU A 10 16.72 -34.80 -26.23
N PRO A 11 16.46 -34.30 -25.02
CA PRO A 11 15.14 -33.81 -24.63
C PRO A 11 14.74 -32.48 -25.27
N GLU A 12 15.70 -31.71 -25.79
CA GLU A 12 15.47 -30.35 -26.29
C GLU A 12 16.03 -30.14 -27.69
N TYR A 13 15.29 -29.39 -28.50
CA TYR A 13 15.69 -28.91 -29.82
C TYR A 13 16.04 -27.42 -29.72
N CYS A 14 17.33 -27.09 -29.67
CA CYS A 14 17.82 -25.72 -29.50
C CYS A 14 19.02 -25.42 -30.42
N PRO A 15 18.88 -25.54 -31.75
CA PRO A 15 20.02 -25.44 -32.67
C PRO A 15 20.69 -24.06 -32.66
N ASP A 16 19.91 -22.98 -32.46
CA ASP A 16 20.42 -21.60 -32.52
C ASP A 16 20.92 -21.08 -31.17
N ASN A 17 20.72 -21.84 -30.08
CA ASN A 17 21.13 -21.40 -28.75
C ASN A 17 22.60 -21.75 -28.47
N LYS A 18 23.47 -20.76 -28.63
CA LYS A 18 24.92 -20.88 -28.33
C LYS A 18 25.26 -21.29 -26.89
N TYR A 19 24.32 -21.15 -25.95
CA TYR A 19 24.51 -21.50 -24.54
C TYR A 19 24.10 -22.94 -24.21
N TYR A 20 23.36 -23.59 -25.10
CA TYR A 20 22.92 -24.97 -24.91
C TYR A 20 24.13 -25.92 -24.80
N PHE A 21 24.09 -26.85 -23.85
CA PHE A 21 25.24 -27.73 -23.57
C PHE A 21 25.61 -28.58 -24.79
N ALA A 22 24.62 -28.98 -25.58
CA ALA A 22 24.78 -29.78 -26.78
C ALA A 22 24.72 -28.94 -28.07
N LYS A 23 25.20 -27.68 -28.04
CA LYS A 23 25.19 -26.77 -29.20
C LYS A 23 25.90 -27.28 -30.46
N ASP A 24 26.85 -28.22 -30.34
CA ASP A 24 27.64 -28.73 -31.46
C ASP A 24 27.04 -30.03 -32.06
N VAL A 25 25.84 -30.44 -31.63
CA VAL A 25 25.16 -31.62 -32.19
C VAL A 25 24.38 -31.25 -33.45
N ALA A 26 24.41 -32.12 -34.45
CA ALA A 26 23.60 -31.97 -35.65
C ALA A 26 22.26 -32.66 -35.44
N PHE A 27 21.16 -31.91 -35.48
CA PHE A 27 19.82 -32.50 -35.46
C PHE A 27 19.52 -33.11 -36.83
N ILE A 28 19.05 -34.37 -36.85
CA ILE A 28 18.79 -35.08 -38.11
C ILE A 28 17.52 -34.51 -38.75
N GLU A 29 16.45 -34.35 -37.95
CA GLU A 29 15.16 -33.72 -38.30
C GLU A 29 14.50 -33.25 -36.99
N PRO A 30 13.56 -32.28 -37.00
CA PRO A 30 12.84 -31.84 -35.79
C PRO A 30 11.77 -32.85 -35.34
N THR A 31 11.93 -34.13 -35.66
CA THR A 31 11.02 -35.21 -35.27
C THR A 31 11.49 -35.86 -33.97
N THR A 32 10.54 -36.11 -33.08
CA THR A 32 10.79 -36.83 -31.83
C THR A 32 10.63 -38.34 -32.01
N VAL A 33 11.33 -39.09 -31.16
CA VAL A 33 11.25 -40.55 -31.05
C VAL A 33 10.90 -40.92 -29.62
N SER A 34 9.92 -41.80 -29.47
CA SER A 34 9.52 -42.35 -28.16
C SER A 34 10.63 -43.25 -27.61
N ILE A 35 11.01 -43.00 -26.36
CA ILE A 35 11.97 -43.79 -25.57
C ILE A 35 11.25 -44.32 -24.34
N GLN A 36 11.24 -45.64 -24.19
CA GLN A 36 10.58 -46.32 -23.07
C GLN A 36 11.39 -46.20 -21.77
N ASN A 37 10.71 -46.37 -20.64
CA ASN A 37 11.27 -46.30 -19.29
C ASN A 37 11.98 -44.97 -18.97
N SER A 38 11.35 -43.86 -19.35
CA SER A 38 11.92 -42.53 -19.15
C SER A 38 10.88 -41.46 -18.81
N THR A 39 11.31 -40.42 -18.09
CA THR A 39 10.48 -39.27 -17.70
C THR A 39 11.23 -37.97 -17.92
N LEU A 40 10.53 -36.97 -18.46
CA LEU A 40 11.06 -35.62 -18.66
C LEU A 40 10.69 -34.69 -17.51
N TRP A 41 11.68 -33.89 -17.09
CA TRP A 41 11.55 -32.90 -16.04
C TRP A 41 12.06 -31.56 -16.52
N ALA A 42 11.26 -30.50 -16.39
CA ALA A 42 11.67 -29.14 -16.67
C ALA A 42 12.25 -28.50 -15.40
N ILE A 43 13.44 -27.93 -15.52
CA ILE A 43 14.15 -27.21 -14.46
C ILE A 43 13.52 -25.82 -14.33
N VAL A 44 12.85 -25.57 -13.21
CA VAL A 44 12.11 -24.32 -12.97
C VAL A 44 12.98 -23.08 -13.12
N ASP A 45 14.20 -23.13 -12.59
CA ASP A 45 15.14 -21.99 -12.64
C ASP A 45 15.78 -21.76 -14.01
N SER A 46 15.64 -22.69 -14.95
CA SER A 46 16.08 -22.57 -16.35
C SER A 46 14.95 -22.13 -17.28
N LEU A 47 13.69 -22.29 -16.87
CA LEU A 47 12.55 -21.82 -17.67
C LEU A 47 12.68 -20.32 -17.93
N ASP A 48 12.40 -19.93 -19.17
CA ASP A 48 12.45 -18.53 -19.61
C ASP A 48 13.87 -17.90 -19.51
N ARG A 49 14.92 -18.74 -19.53
CA ARG A 49 16.33 -18.31 -19.57
C ARG A 49 17.07 -18.86 -20.80
N LEU A 50 17.59 -17.95 -21.62
CA LEU A 50 18.38 -18.26 -22.82
C LEU A 50 19.78 -18.80 -22.48
N THR A 51 20.37 -18.30 -21.39
CA THR A 51 21.73 -18.62 -20.95
C THR A 51 21.82 -19.91 -20.16
N ALA A 52 20.69 -20.53 -19.85
CA ALA A 52 20.67 -21.84 -19.21
C ALA A 52 21.22 -22.88 -20.19
N PRO A 53 22.13 -23.77 -19.73
CA PRO A 53 22.71 -24.80 -20.60
C PRO A 53 21.69 -25.87 -21.00
N MET A 54 20.60 -26.00 -20.25
CA MET A 54 19.50 -26.95 -20.45
C MET A 54 18.26 -26.45 -19.71
N THR A 55 17.08 -26.75 -20.23
CA THR A 55 15.80 -26.47 -19.55
C THR A 55 15.09 -27.75 -19.13
N VAL A 56 15.33 -28.87 -19.82
CA VAL A 56 14.70 -30.17 -19.59
C VAL A 56 15.75 -31.25 -19.44
N VAL A 57 15.51 -32.14 -18.48
CA VAL A 57 16.36 -33.29 -18.18
C VAL A 57 15.57 -34.58 -18.24
N LEU A 58 16.27 -35.67 -18.57
CA LEU A 58 15.71 -37.01 -18.64
C LEU A 58 16.10 -37.80 -17.38
N THR A 59 15.17 -38.57 -16.83
CA THR A 59 15.43 -39.56 -15.79
C THR A 59 14.92 -40.93 -16.22
N LYS A 60 15.50 -42.00 -15.66
CA LYS A 60 15.07 -43.37 -15.92
C LYS A 60 13.92 -43.74 -14.98
N THR A 61 12.75 -44.00 -15.54
CA THR A 61 11.54 -44.32 -14.77
C THR A 61 10.74 -45.40 -15.47
N ASN A 62 10.55 -46.54 -14.82
CA ASN A 62 9.85 -47.67 -15.44
C ASN A 62 8.38 -47.35 -15.72
N GLY A 63 7.87 -47.79 -16.87
CA GLY A 63 6.44 -47.68 -17.22
C GLY A 63 6.02 -46.34 -17.86
N TYR A 64 6.95 -45.40 -18.04
CA TYR A 64 6.73 -44.15 -18.75
C TYR A 64 7.50 -44.12 -20.07
N SER A 65 7.01 -43.34 -21.02
CA SER A 65 7.74 -43.05 -22.25
C SER A 65 7.87 -41.55 -22.44
N SER A 66 9.03 -41.12 -22.95
CA SER A 66 9.33 -39.73 -23.29
C SER A 66 9.69 -39.58 -24.76
N GLU A 67 9.38 -38.41 -25.32
CA GLU A 67 9.72 -38.06 -26.70
C GLU A 67 11.00 -37.23 -26.78
N LEU A 68 12.04 -37.77 -27.44
CA LEU A 68 13.35 -37.11 -27.57
C LEU A 68 13.72 -36.89 -29.05
N TYR A 69 14.51 -35.86 -29.31
CA TYR A 69 15.02 -35.53 -30.64
C TYR A 69 16.22 -36.40 -31.00
N ARG A 70 16.24 -36.86 -32.25
CA ARG A 70 17.37 -37.62 -32.80
C ARG A 70 18.46 -36.67 -33.30
N THR A 71 19.68 -36.87 -32.81
CA THR A 71 20.86 -36.08 -33.18
C THR A 71 22.02 -36.96 -33.57
N VAL A 72 22.94 -36.39 -34.33
CA VAL A 72 24.26 -36.96 -34.63
C VAL A 72 25.32 -36.06 -34.04
N CYS A 73 26.30 -36.67 -33.41
CA CYS A 73 27.46 -35.98 -32.88
C CYS A 73 28.74 -36.74 -33.24
N ASN A 74 29.84 -36.00 -33.30
CA ASN A 74 31.17 -36.57 -33.47
C ASN A 74 31.73 -36.95 -32.10
N TYR A 75 32.33 -38.14 -31.99
CA TYR A 75 33.04 -38.55 -30.78
C TYR A 75 34.57 -38.49 -30.99
N PRO A 76 35.34 -38.03 -29.97
CA PRO A 76 34.90 -37.55 -28.66
C PRO A 76 34.12 -36.23 -28.74
N PHE A 77 33.19 -36.03 -27.80
CA PHE A 77 32.36 -34.82 -27.76
C PHE A 77 33.25 -33.57 -27.65
N THR A 78 32.95 -32.56 -28.47
CA THR A 78 33.68 -31.27 -28.48
C THR A 78 33.18 -30.31 -27.40
N PHE A 79 32.02 -30.61 -26.79
CA PHE A 79 31.37 -29.78 -25.79
C PHE A 79 31.51 -30.38 -24.38
N PRO A 80 31.58 -29.53 -23.33
CA PRO A 80 31.62 -30.00 -21.96
C PRO A 80 30.24 -30.57 -21.55
N ILE A 81 30.21 -31.84 -21.19
CA ILE A 81 29.02 -32.49 -20.63
C ILE A 81 28.94 -32.12 -19.15
N PRO A 82 27.80 -31.57 -18.67
CA PRO A 82 27.61 -31.32 -17.24
C PRO A 82 27.79 -32.59 -16.42
N THR A 83 28.53 -32.51 -15.30
CA THR A 83 28.90 -33.67 -14.46
C THR A 83 27.72 -34.43 -13.86
N ILE A 84 26.55 -33.81 -13.85
CA ILE A 84 25.30 -34.42 -13.38
C ILE A 84 24.79 -35.51 -14.35
N PHE A 85 25.13 -35.42 -15.64
CA PHE A 85 24.67 -36.34 -16.65
C PHE A 85 25.51 -37.61 -16.72
N GLU A 86 24.84 -38.69 -17.07
CA GLU A 86 25.46 -39.92 -17.56
C GLU A 86 24.97 -40.21 -18.98
N ILE A 87 25.80 -40.93 -19.73
CA ILE A 87 25.44 -41.47 -21.04
C ILE A 87 25.10 -42.93 -20.83
N THR A 88 23.88 -43.32 -21.20
CA THR A 88 23.49 -44.73 -21.22
C THR A 88 22.62 -45.04 -22.42
N SER A 89 22.41 -46.32 -22.68
CA SER A 89 21.43 -46.80 -23.64
C SER A 89 20.11 -47.06 -22.92
N ILE A 90 19.09 -46.26 -23.22
CA ILE A 90 17.71 -46.49 -22.77
C ILE A 90 16.92 -46.93 -24.00
N ASP A 91 16.28 -48.11 -23.96
CA ASP A 91 15.55 -48.64 -25.12
C ASP A 91 16.44 -48.76 -26.39
N ALA A 92 17.67 -49.27 -26.22
CA ALA A 92 18.71 -49.36 -27.26
C ALA A 92 19.14 -48.01 -27.88
N LYS A 93 18.69 -46.88 -27.32
CA LYS A 93 18.98 -45.52 -27.79
C LYS A 93 19.89 -44.80 -26.81
N THR A 94 21.02 -44.31 -27.29
CA THR A 94 22.00 -43.58 -26.47
C THR A 94 21.45 -42.22 -26.10
N THR A 95 21.35 -41.90 -24.81
CA THR A 95 20.79 -40.64 -24.33
C THR A 95 21.55 -40.12 -23.10
N PHE A 96 21.48 -38.80 -22.90
CA PHE A 96 21.91 -38.17 -21.66
C PHE A 96 20.76 -38.24 -20.65
N TYR A 97 21.05 -38.77 -19.46
CA TYR A 97 20.08 -38.86 -18.38
C TYR A 97 20.73 -38.53 -17.04
N ILE A 98 19.91 -38.19 -16.05
CA ILE A 98 20.32 -38.00 -14.67
C ILE A 98 19.91 -39.25 -13.87
N PRO A 99 20.86 -39.94 -13.22
CA PRO A 99 20.56 -41.03 -12.29
C PRO A 99 19.62 -40.59 -11.17
N GLY A 100 18.71 -41.47 -10.73
CA GLY A 100 17.64 -41.09 -9.79
C GLY A 100 18.15 -40.55 -8.44
N ASP A 101 19.23 -41.09 -7.91
CA ASP A 101 19.89 -40.62 -6.69
C ASP A 101 20.45 -39.20 -6.84
N ARG A 102 21.08 -38.89 -7.99
CA ARG A 102 21.57 -37.54 -8.30
C ARG A 102 20.42 -36.59 -8.62
N PHE A 103 19.35 -37.07 -9.24
CA PHE A 103 18.19 -36.27 -9.54
C PHE A 103 17.52 -35.75 -8.27
N LEU A 104 17.37 -36.57 -7.23
CA LEU A 104 16.82 -36.12 -5.94
C LEU A 104 17.66 -35.02 -5.29
N GLN A 105 18.99 -35.12 -5.36
CA GLN A 105 19.89 -34.08 -4.85
C GLN A 105 19.79 -32.80 -5.69
N PHE A 106 19.67 -32.96 -7.00
CA PHE A 106 19.53 -31.85 -7.93
C PHE A 106 18.20 -31.11 -7.73
N ASP A 107 17.08 -31.82 -7.67
CA ASP A 107 15.74 -31.28 -7.47
C ASP A 107 15.63 -30.49 -6.15
N ALA A 108 16.32 -30.95 -5.09
CA ALA A 108 16.40 -30.23 -3.82
C ALA A 108 17.08 -28.85 -3.93
N THR A 109 17.96 -28.65 -4.93
CA THR A 109 18.68 -27.37 -5.15
C THR A 109 18.16 -26.57 -6.34
N SER A 110 17.51 -27.22 -7.29
CA SER A 110 16.99 -26.67 -8.54
C SER A 110 15.66 -27.35 -8.83
N PRO A 111 14.54 -26.80 -8.31
CA PRO A 111 13.24 -27.44 -8.40
C PRO A 111 12.88 -27.83 -9.83
N CYS A 112 12.37 -29.03 -9.98
CA CYS A 112 11.96 -29.61 -11.25
C CYS A 112 10.47 -29.91 -11.25
N VAL A 113 9.83 -29.74 -12.42
CA VAL A 113 8.43 -30.10 -12.64
C VAL A 113 8.34 -31.11 -13.79
N GLN A 114 7.52 -32.12 -13.63
CA GLN A 114 7.35 -33.15 -14.66
C GLN A 114 6.69 -32.54 -15.89
N VAL A 115 7.27 -32.81 -17.07
CA VAL A 115 6.73 -32.35 -18.35
C VAL A 115 5.45 -33.11 -18.68
N LEU A 116 4.39 -32.36 -19.03
CA LEU A 116 3.09 -32.94 -19.35
C LEU A 116 3.21 -33.92 -20.52
N ASN A 117 2.65 -35.12 -20.33
CA ASN A 117 2.72 -36.25 -21.28
C ASN A 117 4.16 -36.66 -21.68
N ASN A 118 5.20 -36.22 -20.95
CA ASN A 118 6.61 -36.39 -21.31
C ASN A 118 6.94 -35.95 -22.75
N GLN A 119 6.32 -34.86 -23.21
CA GLN A 119 6.55 -34.26 -24.51
C GLN A 119 6.94 -32.80 -24.35
N TRP A 120 8.19 -32.44 -24.63
CA TRP A 120 8.66 -31.07 -24.46
C TRP A 120 8.13 -30.12 -25.55
N GLN A 121 8.26 -30.50 -26.83
CA GLN A 121 7.93 -29.65 -27.98
C GLN A 121 6.57 -28.93 -27.90
N PRO A 122 5.44 -29.63 -27.69
CA PRO A 122 4.13 -28.97 -27.63
C PRO A 122 3.94 -28.14 -26.35
N ASN A 123 4.74 -28.39 -25.31
CA ASN A 123 4.61 -27.77 -24.00
C ASN A 123 5.62 -26.64 -23.76
N GLU A 124 6.67 -26.52 -24.57
CA GLU A 124 7.75 -25.53 -24.40
C GLU A 124 7.18 -24.13 -24.20
N PHE A 125 6.38 -23.64 -25.14
CA PHE A 125 5.80 -22.30 -25.07
C PHE A 125 5.01 -22.07 -23.77
N ARG A 126 4.20 -23.05 -23.36
CA ARG A 126 3.41 -23.00 -22.12
C ARG A 126 4.31 -22.91 -20.89
N TYR A 127 5.36 -23.73 -20.82
CA TYR A 127 6.24 -23.80 -19.65
C TYR A 127 7.06 -22.51 -19.49
N HIS A 128 7.62 -21.99 -20.59
CA HIS A 128 8.29 -20.70 -20.60
C HIS A 128 7.35 -19.54 -20.24
N THR A 129 6.12 -19.58 -20.74
CA THR A 129 5.09 -18.58 -20.41
C THR A 129 4.72 -18.59 -18.93
N LEU A 130 4.57 -19.77 -18.31
CA LEU A 130 4.29 -19.88 -16.87
C LEU A 130 5.44 -19.31 -16.02
N ALA A 131 6.69 -19.53 -16.43
CA ALA A 131 7.84 -18.90 -15.76
C ALA A 131 7.83 -17.37 -15.92
N ALA A 132 7.50 -16.86 -17.12
CA ALA A 132 7.31 -15.42 -17.33
C ALA A 132 6.18 -14.86 -16.44
N PHE A 133 5.04 -15.54 -16.35
CA PHE A 133 3.92 -15.16 -15.47
C PHE A 133 4.29 -15.14 -13.99
N TYR A 134 5.14 -16.05 -13.53
CA TYR A 134 5.69 -15.99 -12.19
C TYR A 134 6.55 -14.73 -11.99
N ARG A 135 7.45 -14.42 -12.94
CA ARG A 135 8.27 -13.20 -12.89
C ARG A 135 7.43 -11.91 -12.97
N LEU A 136 6.28 -11.95 -13.61
CA LEU A 136 5.32 -10.84 -13.72
C LEU A 136 4.31 -10.78 -12.57
N GLY A 137 4.44 -11.64 -11.55
CA GLY A 137 3.56 -11.64 -10.39
C GLY A 137 2.10 -12.02 -10.70
N ILE A 138 1.87 -12.72 -11.81
CA ILE A 138 0.54 -13.24 -12.18
C ILE A 138 0.23 -14.48 -11.33
N ILE A 139 1.21 -15.39 -11.21
CA ILE A 139 1.11 -16.58 -10.37
C ILE A 139 2.07 -16.46 -9.16
N PRO A 140 1.65 -16.92 -7.97
CA PRO A 140 2.44 -16.75 -6.75
C PRO A 140 3.59 -17.75 -6.64
N THR A 141 3.47 -18.93 -7.26
CA THR A 141 4.42 -20.04 -7.13
C THR A 141 4.47 -20.88 -8.39
N ILE A 142 5.65 -21.44 -8.68
CA ILE A 142 5.85 -22.43 -9.74
C ILE A 142 5.79 -23.82 -9.09
N SER A 143 4.69 -24.56 -9.31
CA SER A 143 4.47 -25.90 -8.74
C SER A 143 3.81 -26.84 -9.74
N GLN A 144 3.91 -28.15 -9.53
CA GLN A 144 3.42 -29.18 -10.48
C GLN A 144 1.93 -29.01 -10.87
N SER A 145 1.07 -28.57 -9.94
CA SER A 145 -0.36 -28.37 -10.20
C SER A 145 -0.59 -27.34 -11.31
N VAL A 146 0.17 -26.24 -11.31
CA VAL A 146 0.08 -25.16 -12.31
C VAL A 146 0.43 -25.65 -13.73
N PHE A 147 1.38 -26.58 -13.84
CA PHE A 147 1.79 -27.14 -15.15
C PHE A 147 0.88 -28.27 -15.64
N SER A 148 0.15 -28.92 -14.74
CA SER A 148 -0.62 -30.13 -15.08
C SER A 148 -1.97 -29.81 -15.71
N GLU A 149 -2.63 -28.71 -15.32
CA GLU A 149 -4.02 -28.43 -15.74
C GLU A 149 -4.11 -27.40 -16.88
N GLN A 150 -4.54 -27.82 -18.07
CA GLN A 150 -4.64 -26.93 -19.24
C GLN A 150 -5.67 -25.80 -19.05
N GLN A 151 -6.79 -26.07 -18.37
CA GLN A 151 -7.82 -25.06 -18.08
C GLN A 151 -7.28 -23.93 -17.18
N GLN A 152 -6.37 -24.26 -16.25
CA GLN A 152 -5.71 -23.25 -15.42
C GLN A 152 -4.86 -22.31 -16.27
N PHE A 153 -4.17 -22.81 -17.29
CA PHE A 153 -3.33 -21.98 -18.16
C PHE A 153 -4.13 -20.88 -18.89
N SER A 154 -5.32 -21.22 -19.41
CA SER A 154 -6.20 -20.23 -20.05
C SER A 154 -6.65 -19.15 -19.07
N LYS A 155 -7.11 -19.54 -17.87
CA LYS A 155 -7.54 -18.60 -16.82
C LYS A 155 -6.40 -17.69 -16.35
N ILE A 156 -5.19 -18.23 -16.20
CA ILE A 156 -4.00 -17.46 -15.85
C ILE A 156 -3.67 -16.46 -16.96
N SER A 157 -3.82 -16.85 -18.22
CA SER A 157 -3.59 -15.98 -19.37
C SER A 157 -4.61 -14.83 -19.43
N GLU A 158 -5.88 -15.09 -19.14
CA GLU A 158 -6.92 -14.05 -19.01
C GLU A 158 -6.57 -13.06 -17.89
N THR A 159 -6.19 -13.57 -16.72
CA THR A 159 -5.76 -12.74 -15.58
C THR A 159 -4.56 -11.85 -15.95
N PHE A 160 -3.63 -12.38 -16.77
CA PHE A 160 -2.50 -11.62 -17.27
C PHE A 160 -2.94 -10.45 -18.17
N PHE A 161 -3.83 -10.70 -19.14
CA PHE A 161 -4.34 -9.66 -20.02
C PHE A 161 -5.09 -8.57 -19.24
N GLU A 162 -5.90 -8.96 -18.26
CA GLU A 162 -6.62 -8.03 -17.39
C GLU A 162 -5.67 -7.17 -16.56
N LYS A 163 -4.71 -7.78 -15.85
CA LYS A 163 -3.79 -7.06 -14.95
C LYS A 163 -2.88 -6.08 -15.68
N PHE A 164 -2.39 -6.44 -16.87
CA PHE A 164 -1.48 -5.61 -17.66
C PHE A 164 -2.22 -4.72 -18.68
N ASN A 165 -3.56 -4.80 -18.74
CA ASN A 165 -4.39 -4.10 -19.72
C ASN A 165 -3.90 -4.30 -21.18
N LEU A 166 -3.65 -5.56 -21.54
CA LEU A 166 -3.16 -5.97 -22.85
C LEU A 166 -4.19 -6.83 -23.56
N HIS A 167 -4.02 -6.97 -24.87
CA HIS A 167 -4.86 -7.83 -25.71
C HIS A 167 -4.05 -9.01 -26.29
N PRO A 168 -4.71 -10.13 -26.61
CA PRO A 168 -4.09 -11.23 -27.37
C PRO A 168 -3.48 -10.76 -28.70
N PRO A 169 -2.50 -11.50 -29.27
CA PRO A 169 -2.02 -12.81 -28.85
C PRO A 169 -0.96 -12.77 -27.73
N LEU A 170 -0.90 -13.84 -26.93
CA LEU A 170 -0.07 -13.93 -25.72
C LEU A 170 1.44 -13.75 -25.99
N ALA A 171 1.95 -14.34 -27.08
CA ALA A 171 3.35 -14.21 -27.46
C ALA A 171 3.72 -12.73 -27.67
N MET A 172 2.90 -11.97 -28.42
CA MET A 172 3.16 -10.56 -28.69
C MET A 172 3.04 -9.69 -27.43
N ALA A 173 2.07 -9.98 -26.56
CA ALA A 173 1.92 -9.27 -25.29
C ALA A 173 3.16 -9.45 -24.39
N LEU A 174 3.67 -10.68 -24.27
CA LEU A 174 4.88 -10.97 -23.50
C LEU A 174 6.14 -10.38 -24.15
N GLN A 175 6.25 -10.42 -25.47
CA GLN A 175 7.32 -9.77 -26.21
C GLN A 175 7.34 -8.25 -25.97
N ALA A 176 6.18 -7.60 -25.99
CA ALA A 176 6.05 -6.17 -25.73
C ALA A 176 6.46 -5.81 -24.29
N ILE A 177 5.99 -6.56 -23.30
CA ILE A 177 6.42 -6.39 -21.90
C ILE A 177 7.92 -6.60 -21.76
N PHE A 178 8.46 -7.68 -22.33
CA PHE A 178 9.88 -7.99 -22.28
C PHE A 178 10.74 -6.85 -22.84
N LYS A 179 10.37 -6.35 -24.04
CA LYS A 179 11.07 -5.22 -24.67
C LYS A 179 10.98 -3.95 -23.83
N ASN A 180 9.79 -3.61 -23.36
CA ASN A 180 9.55 -2.42 -22.54
C ASN A 180 10.32 -2.47 -21.21
N LEU A 181 10.34 -3.63 -20.55
CA LEU A 181 11.10 -3.85 -19.32
C LEU A 181 12.61 -3.72 -19.56
N TYR A 182 13.14 -4.38 -20.58
CA TYR A 182 14.56 -4.27 -20.91
C TYR A 182 14.95 -2.81 -21.19
N PHE A 183 14.18 -2.12 -22.04
CA PHE A 183 14.44 -0.72 -22.35
C PHE A 183 14.36 0.16 -21.11
N ALA A 184 13.34 0.00 -20.26
CA ALA A 184 13.22 0.73 -19.00
C ALA A 184 14.43 0.48 -18.07
N PHE A 185 14.83 -0.77 -17.89
CA PHE A 185 15.98 -1.11 -17.04
C PHE A 185 17.28 -0.52 -17.58
N HIS A 186 17.50 -0.55 -18.89
CA HIS A 186 18.65 0.10 -19.52
C HIS A 186 18.59 1.63 -19.36
N PHE A 187 17.42 2.22 -19.62
CA PHE A 187 17.21 3.66 -19.59
C PHE A 187 17.43 4.25 -18.19
N PHE A 188 16.94 3.58 -17.14
CA PHE A 188 17.11 4.01 -15.75
C PHE A 188 18.41 3.50 -15.10
N GLY A 189 19.21 2.68 -15.79
CA GLY A 189 20.51 2.20 -15.31
C GLY A 189 20.44 1.07 -14.29
N PHE A 190 19.41 0.22 -14.34
CA PHE A 190 19.29 -0.98 -13.52
C PHE A 190 20.03 -2.21 -14.08
N ASP A 191 20.58 -2.08 -15.29
CA ASP A 191 21.26 -3.12 -16.06
C ASP A 191 22.79 -3.17 -15.84
N PHE A 192 23.28 -2.79 -14.66
CA PHE A 192 24.70 -2.90 -14.31
C PHE A 192 25.09 -4.30 -13.81
N PRO A 193 25.80 -5.13 -14.60
CA PRO A 193 26.15 -6.49 -14.18
C PRO A 193 27.33 -6.49 -13.20
N THR A 194 27.18 -7.22 -12.11
CA THR A 194 28.21 -7.42 -11.06
C THR A 194 28.94 -8.77 -11.17
N THR A 195 28.37 -9.71 -11.91
CA THR A 195 28.93 -11.06 -12.09
C THR A 195 29.05 -11.43 -13.56
N ALA A 196 29.91 -12.40 -13.88
CA ALA A 196 30.06 -12.91 -15.25
C ALA A 196 28.74 -13.47 -15.80
N ALA A 197 27.96 -14.18 -14.97
CA ALA A 197 26.65 -14.69 -15.33
C ALA A 197 25.67 -13.56 -15.70
N GLN A 198 25.63 -12.47 -14.93
CA GLN A 198 24.78 -11.31 -15.25
C GLN A 198 25.20 -10.62 -16.55
N LYS A 199 26.51 -10.54 -16.82
CA LYS A 199 27.03 -9.98 -18.08
C LYS A 199 26.58 -10.83 -19.27
N GLN A 200 26.63 -12.16 -19.13
CA GLN A 200 26.15 -13.09 -20.15
C GLN A 200 24.64 -12.99 -20.37
N SER A 201 23.85 -12.90 -19.30
CA SER A 201 22.40 -12.66 -19.36
C SER A 201 22.08 -11.34 -20.07
N LEU A 202 22.79 -10.25 -19.75
CA LEU A 202 22.61 -8.96 -20.41
C LEU A 202 22.85 -9.04 -21.91
N GLN A 203 23.94 -9.70 -22.34
CA GLN A 203 24.24 -9.90 -23.76
C GLN A 203 23.15 -10.72 -24.47
N ALA A 204 22.60 -11.74 -23.80
CA ALA A 204 21.52 -12.56 -24.34
C ALA A 204 20.22 -11.76 -24.50
N VAL A 205 19.84 -10.98 -23.48
CA VAL A 205 18.66 -10.09 -23.51
C VAL A 205 18.80 -9.03 -24.59
N GLN A 206 19.98 -8.41 -24.73
CA GLN A 206 20.30 -7.43 -25.77
C GLN A 206 20.10 -8.00 -27.17
N ALA A 207 20.67 -9.18 -27.43
CA ALA A 207 20.52 -9.85 -28.72
C ALA A 207 19.04 -10.15 -29.02
N LEU A 208 18.29 -10.64 -28.02
CA LEU A 208 16.86 -10.95 -28.21
C LEU A 208 16.02 -9.69 -28.47
N ALA A 209 16.26 -8.60 -27.73
CA ALA A 209 15.52 -7.34 -27.89
C ALA A 209 15.71 -6.71 -29.30
N GLN A 210 16.88 -6.89 -29.91
CA GLN A 210 17.14 -6.47 -31.29
C GLN A 210 16.31 -7.28 -32.30
N VAL A 211 16.19 -8.60 -32.10
CA VAL A 211 15.37 -9.49 -32.95
C VAL A 211 13.89 -9.14 -32.84
N VAL A 212 13.38 -8.88 -31.62
CA VAL A 212 11.98 -8.45 -31.40
C VAL A 212 11.63 -7.19 -32.20
N THR A 213 12.59 -6.29 -32.41
CA THR A 213 12.35 -5.03 -33.13
C THR A 213 12.31 -5.20 -34.65
N SER A 214 12.84 -6.31 -35.17
CA SER A 214 12.96 -6.59 -36.61
C SER A 214 12.03 -7.69 -37.11
N SER A 215 11.29 -8.36 -36.22
CA SER A 215 10.47 -9.53 -36.54
C SER A 215 9.01 -9.32 -36.15
N ASN A 216 8.08 -9.70 -37.03
CA ASN A 216 6.65 -9.83 -36.75
C ASN A 216 6.27 -11.29 -36.41
N ASP A 217 7.25 -12.12 -36.05
CA ASP A 217 7.03 -13.55 -35.84
C ASP A 217 6.31 -13.84 -34.51
N THR A 218 5.50 -14.88 -34.53
CA THR A 218 4.72 -15.41 -33.39
C THR A 218 5.55 -16.33 -32.48
N GLN A 219 6.84 -16.53 -32.80
CA GLN A 219 7.75 -17.33 -31.99
C GLN A 219 8.01 -16.74 -30.58
N ARG A 220 8.57 -17.57 -29.68
CA ARG A 220 8.96 -17.16 -28.33
C ARG A 220 10.14 -16.17 -28.40
N LEU A 221 9.84 -14.88 -28.45
CA LEU A 221 10.82 -13.79 -28.43
C LEU A 221 10.81 -13.02 -27.09
N PHE A 222 10.71 -13.75 -25.98
CA PHE A 222 10.82 -13.20 -24.62
C PHE A 222 11.69 -14.09 -23.73
N ALA A 223 12.32 -13.47 -22.72
CA ALA A 223 13.16 -14.12 -21.73
C ALA A 223 13.17 -13.31 -20.42
N ILE A 224 12.03 -13.19 -19.74
CA ILE A 224 11.88 -12.30 -18.56
C ILE A 224 12.76 -12.78 -17.39
N SER A 225 12.93 -14.10 -17.24
CA SER A 225 13.77 -14.69 -16.20
C SER A 225 15.27 -14.38 -16.38
N GLU A 226 15.74 -14.00 -17.58
CA GLU A 226 17.10 -13.45 -17.77
C GLU A 226 17.29 -12.10 -17.08
N MET A 227 16.21 -11.33 -16.94
CA MET A 227 16.22 -10.02 -16.28
C MET A 227 15.99 -10.09 -14.78
N LYS A 228 15.96 -11.29 -14.17
CA LYS A 228 15.72 -11.51 -12.72
C LYS A 228 16.52 -10.55 -11.84
N TRP A 229 17.78 -10.33 -12.16
CA TRP A 229 18.67 -9.47 -11.38
C TRP A 229 18.42 -7.97 -11.63
N MET A 230 18.03 -7.57 -12.85
CA MET A 230 17.64 -6.19 -13.16
C MET A 230 16.33 -5.85 -12.44
N ILE A 231 15.38 -6.78 -12.41
CA ILE A 231 14.14 -6.68 -11.63
C ILE A 231 14.47 -6.48 -10.14
N ASN A 232 15.40 -7.25 -9.59
CA ASN A 232 15.85 -7.09 -8.21
C ASN A 232 16.49 -5.72 -7.94
N ASN A 233 17.33 -5.23 -8.87
CA ASN A 233 17.91 -3.91 -8.76
C ASN A 233 16.83 -2.83 -8.74
N CYS A 234 15.94 -2.83 -9.75
CA CYS A 234 14.82 -1.91 -9.83
C CYS A 234 13.97 -1.94 -8.55
N ARG A 235 13.59 -3.13 -8.08
CA ARG A 235 12.81 -3.27 -6.84
C ARG A 235 13.54 -2.72 -5.63
N ARG A 236 14.83 -3.03 -5.46
CA ARG A 236 15.63 -2.54 -4.34
C ARG A 236 15.72 -1.01 -4.30
N PHE A 237 15.81 -0.37 -5.47
CA PHE A 237 15.96 1.08 -5.56
C PHE A 237 14.62 1.82 -5.53
N CYS A 238 13.61 1.31 -6.23
CA CYS A 238 12.32 1.99 -6.39
C CYS A 238 11.30 1.53 -5.35
N PHE A 239 11.26 0.23 -5.00
CA PHE A 239 10.20 -0.39 -4.21
C PHE A 239 10.74 -1.25 -3.04
N PRO A 240 11.59 -0.73 -2.15
CA PRO A 240 12.27 -1.53 -1.13
C PRO A 240 11.33 -2.13 -0.08
N ASP A 241 10.13 -1.57 0.14
CA ASP A 241 9.12 -2.11 1.07
C ASP A 241 8.25 -3.22 0.45
N SER A 242 8.51 -3.58 -0.80
CA SER A 242 7.75 -4.63 -1.48
C SER A 242 8.01 -6.01 -0.87
N GLN A 243 6.93 -6.69 -0.49
CA GLN A 243 6.96 -8.07 0.02
C GLN A 243 7.01 -9.14 -1.10
N LEU A 244 7.22 -8.73 -2.36
CA LEU A 244 7.23 -9.66 -3.48
C LEU A 244 8.45 -10.60 -3.44
N PRO A 245 8.32 -11.85 -3.96
CA PRO A 245 9.45 -12.76 -4.11
C PRO A 245 10.57 -12.17 -4.97
N ASN A 246 11.81 -12.64 -4.77
CA ASN A 246 12.97 -12.16 -5.53
C ASN A 246 12.82 -12.41 -7.04
N GLY A 247 13.05 -11.36 -7.82
CA GLY A 247 12.97 -11.37 -9.27
C GLY A 247 11.55 -11.37 -9.80
N VAL A 248 10.59 -10.88 -9.01
CA VAL A 248 9.20 -10.67 -9.42
C VAL A 248 8.92 -9.18 -9.52
N ILE A 249 8.26 -8.77 -10.60
CA ILE A 249 7.75 -7.42 -10.83
C ILE A 249 6.24 -7.49 -10.98
N SER A 250 5.50 -6.70 -10.20
CA SER A 250 4.04 -6.66 -10.32
C SER A 250 3.58 -5.75 -11.46
N ALA A 251 2.31 -5.85 -11.82
CA ALA A 251 1.69 -4.99 -12.82
C ALA A 251 1.76 -3.50 -12.42
N GLU A 252 1.61 -3.18 -11.14
CA GLU A 252 1.68 -1.80 -10.64
C GLU A 252 3.10 -1.22 -10.77
N MET A 253 4.13 -2.03 -10.49
CA MET A 253 5.53 -1.64 -10.68
C MET A 253 5.85 -1.43 -12.16
N TYR A 254 5.38 -2.34 -13.01
CA TYR A 254 5.52 -2.21 -14.46
C TYR A 254 4.86 -0.91 -14.96
N GLN A 255 3.62 -0.67 -14.56
CA GLN A 255 2.88 0.53 -14.95
C GLN A 255 3.59 1.80 -14.45
N SER A 256 4.08 1.81 -13.22
CA SER A 256 4.84 2.94 -12.66
C SER A 256 6.10 3.27 -13.48
N LEU A 257 6.82 2.24 -13.96
CA LEU A 257 7.96 2.44 -14.86
C LEU A 257 7.53 3.03 -16.20
N MET A 258 6.48 2.48 -16.82
CA MET A 258 5.98 2.96 -18.11
C MET A 258 5.45 4.39 -18.03
N ASP A 259 4.71 4.73 -16.96
CA ASP A 259 4.19 6.07 -16.71
C ASP A 259 5.32 7.07 -16.49
N THR A 260 6.36 6.68 -15.76
CA THR A 260 7.56 7.51 -15.55
C THR A 260 8.27 7.78 -16.88
N MET A 261 8.40 6.79 -17.75
CA MET A 261 8.98 6.97 -19.07
C MET A 261 8.14 7.88 -19.98
N SER A 262 6.82 7.70 -19.94
CA SER A 262 5.87 8.55 -20.67
C SER A 262 5.97 10.00 -20.21
N PHE A 263 6.03 10.23 -18.89
CA PHE A 263 6.26 11.55 -18.30
C PHE A 263 7.54 12.20 -18.80
N ILE A 264 8.67 11.48 -18.80
CA ILE A 264 9.96 12.02 -19.27
C ILE A 264 9.88 12.37 -20.76
N ARG A 265 9.28 11.50 -21.56
CA ARG A 265 9.10 11.76 -23.00
C ARG A 265 8.29 13.04 -23.22
N THR A 266 7.14 13.18 -22.55
CA THR A 266 6.32 14.38 -22.65
C THR A 266 7.07 15.63 -22.15
N THR A 267 7.87 15.49 -21.10
CA THR A 267 8.71 16.56 -20.55
C THR A 267 9.73 17.06 -21.55
N LEU A 268 10.54 16.15 -22.10
CA LEU A 268 11.60 16.50 -23.05
C LEU A 268 11.01 17.10 -24.33
N ALA A 269 9.82 16.63 -24.75
CA ALA A 269 9.10 17.22 -25.88
C ALA A 269 8.66 18.67 -25.57
N LYS A 270 8.13 18.94 -24.37
CA LYS A 270 7.77 20.32 -23.94
C LYS A 270 8.98 21.24 -23.85
N LEU A 271 10.14 20.71 -23.49
CA LEU A 271 11.40 21.44 -23.46
C LEU A 271 12.03 21.62 -24.86
N ASN A 272 11.36 21.17 -25.93
CA ASN A 272 11.87 21.17 -27.31
C ASN A 272 13.20 20.44 -27.49
N ILE A 273 13.48 19.43 -26.65
CA ILE A 273 14.71 18.62 -26.70
C ILE A 273 14.56 17.44 -27.65
N ILE A 274 13.36 16.84 -27.70
CA ILE A 274 13.05 15.73 -28.59
C ILE A 274 11.84 16.06 -29.46
N SER A 275 11.83 15.51 -30.68
CA SER A 275 10.68 15.53 -31.58
C SER A 275 9.93 14.20 -31.54
N ASN A 276 8.62 14.24 -31.75
CA ASN A 276 7.79 13.03 -31.88
C ASN A 276 8.03 12.37 -33.26
N GLY A 277 9.17 11.70 -33.43
CA GLY A 277 9.57 11.02 -34.67
C GLY A 277 9.66 9.49 -34.55
N ALA A 278 9.86 8.83 -35.69
CA ALA A 278 10.08 7.39 -35.82
C ALA A 278 11.47 6.98 -35.28
N ASN A 279 11.56 6.80 -33.96
CA ASN A 279 12.57 6.05 -33.19
C ASN A 279 12.46 6.50 -31.72
N ALA A 280 11.31 6.22 -31.10
CA ALA A 280 10.96 6.79 -29.79
C ALA A 280 11.99 6.47 -28.69
N GLU A 281 12.56 5.27 -28.69
CA GLU A 281 13.54 4.81 -27.68
C GLU A 281 14.89 5.51 -27.82
N GLU A 282 15.46 5.53 -29.03
CA GLU A 282 16.73 6.20 -29.31
C GLU A 282 16.62 7.72 -29.14
N ASN A 283 15.52 8.31 -29.59
CA ASN A 283 15.22 9.72 -29.37
C ASN A 283 15.15 10.05 -27.88
N LEU A 284 14.56 9.18 -27.06
CA LEU A 284 14.46 9.37 -25.62
C LEU A 284 15.84 9.28 -24.94
N LEU A 285 16.66 8.29 -25.30
CA LEU A 285 18.03 8.15 -24.81
C LEU A 285 18.90 9.35 -25.17
N ASN A 286 18.85 9.80 -26.43
CA ASN A 286 19.61 10.96 -26.88
C ASN A 286 19.09 12.25 -26.24
N GLY A 287 17.77 12.39 -26.08
CA GLY A 287 17.13 13.52 -25.42
C GLY A 287 17.59 13.69 -23.97
N ILE A 288 17.65 12.60 -23.20
CA ILE A 288 18.19 12.64 -21.83
C ILE A 288 19.65 13.06 -21.80
N LYS A 289 20.48 12.53 -22.70
CA LYS A 289 21.91 12.91 -22.75
C LYS A 289 22.09 14.39 -23.10
N ILE A 290 21.26 14.94 -23.98
CA ILE A 290 21.25 16.38 -24.29
C ILE A 290 20.82 17.17 -23.06
N PHE A 291 19.73 16.78 -22.40
CA PHE A 291 19.27 17.41 -21.16
C PHE A 291 20.36 17.41 -20.08
N GLN A 292 21.00 16.27 -19.82
CA GLN A 292 22.08 16.14 -18.84
C GLN A 292 23.23 17.11 -19.15
N LYS A 293 23.67 17.19 -20.41
CA LYS A 293 24.71 18.14 -20.83
C LYS A 293 24.32 19.59 -20.63
N MET A 294 23.09 19.97 -21.00
CA MET A 294 22.60 21.35 -20.86
C MET A 294 22.55 21.81 -19.41
N HIS A 295 22.24 20.90 -18.49
CA HIS A 295 22.10 21.18 -17.07
C HIS A 295 23.33 20.82 -16.22
N GLY A 296 24.46 20.47 -16.84
CA GLY A 296 25.71 20.16 -16.13
C GLY A 296 25.65 18.87 -15.30
N LEU A 297 24.80 17.93 -15.66
CA LEU A 297 24.67 16.62 -15.00
C LEU A 297 25.60 15.58 -15.64
N PRO A 298 25.99 14.53 -14.90
CA PRO A 298 26.70 13.38 -15.48
C PRO A 298 25.90 12.76 -16.64
N VAL A 299 26.56 12.56 -17.78
CA VAL A 299 25.93 11.95 -18.96
C VAL A 299 25.89 10.44 -18.81
N GLY A 300 24.70 9.85 -18.84
CA GLY A 300 24.53 8.41 -18.61
C GLY A 300 23.09 7.97 -18.67
N ALA A 301 22.73 7.01 -17.80
CA ALA A 301 21.36 6.60 -17.58
C ALA A 301 20.52 7.77 -17.01
N CYS A 302 19.20 7.69 -17.17
CA CYS A 302 18.26 8.60 -16.52
C CYS A 302 18.13 8.22 -15.05
N ASP A 303 19.12 8.59 -14.26
CA ASP A 303 19.12 8.35 -12.83
C ASP A 303 18.14 9.28 -12.09
N MET A 304 18.03 9.05 -10.78
CA MET A 304 17.14 9.82 -9.91
C MET A 304 17.51 11.32 -9.86
N PHE A 305 18.78 11.68 -10.02
CA PHE A 305 19.22 13.07 -10.08
C PHE A 305 18.76 13.77 -11.36
N THR A 306 18.82 13.06 -12.48
CA THR A 306 18.33 13.51 -13.79
C THR A 306 16.82 13.69 -13.75
N LEU A 307 16.08 12.72 -13.21
CA LEU A 307 14.63 12.81 -13.03
C LEU A 307 14.24 14.02 -12.17
N ARG A 308 14.95 14.24 -11.06
CA ARG A 308 14.72 15.40 -10.18
C ARG A 308 14.88 16.73 -10.92
N HIS A 309 15.91 16.87 -11.74
CA HIS A 309 16.12 18.08 -12.53
C HIS A 309 15.03 18.27 -13.59
N LEU A 310 14.61 17.20 -14.26
CA LEU A 310 13.50 17.25 -15.22
C LEU A 310 12.22 17.77 -14.57
N VAL A 311 11.87 17.25 -13.39
CA VAL A 311 10.69 17.71 -12.63
C VAL A 311 10.82 19.18 -12.26
N ASN A 312 11.98 19.60 -11.73
CA ASN A 312 12.24 21.00 -11.36
C ASN A 312 12.12 21.97 -12.55
N CYS A 313 12.49 21.54 -13.77
CA CYS A 313 12.41 22.37 -14.97
C CYS A 313 10.97 22.65 -15.43
N ILE A 314 10.01 21.76 -15.14
CA ILE A 314 8.60 21.94 -15.58
C ILE A 314 7.75 22.57 -14.49
N THR A 315 8.03 22.25 -13.24
CA THR A 315 7.30 22.77 -12.08
C THR A 315 8.26 23.54 -11.18
N PRO A 316 8.67 24.76 -11.58
CA PRO A 316 9.58 25.58 -10.79
C PRO A 316 9.01 26.01 -9.41
N SER A 317 7.75 25.70 -9.10
CA SER A 317 7.10 26.11 -7.84
C SER A 317 6.00 25.19 -7.28
N THR A 318 5.69 24.02 -7.86
CA THR A 318 4.46 23.29 -7.48
C THR A 318 4.53 21.77 -7.34
N CYS A 319 5.60 21.08 -7.78
CA CYS A 319 5.71 19.64 -7.60
C CYS A 319 6.94 19.30 -6.75
N ASP A 320 6.69 19.00 -5.48
CA ASP A 320 7.72 18.45 -4.60
C ASP A 320 8.19 17.10 -5.18
N PHE A 321 9.49 16.98 -5.41
CA PHE A 321 10.12 15.74 -5.87
C PHE A 321 9.71 14.54 -5.00
N LEU A 322 9.47 14.74 -3.70
CA LEU A 322 8.95 13.71 -2.81
C LEU A 322 7.52 13.28 -3.14
N VAL A 323 6.68 14.22 -3.59
CA VAL A 323 5.31 13.93 -4.06
C VAL A 323 5.34 13.19 -5.38
N PHE A 324 6.24 13.55 -6.31
CA PHE A 324 6.46 12.79 -7.55
C PHE A 324 6.96 11.37 -7.26
N CYS A 325 7.99 11.24 -6.42
CA CYS A 325 8.50 9.94 -5.98
C CYS A 325 7.39 9.10 -5.33
N LYS A 326 6.58 9.67 -4.43
CA LYS A 326 5.41 8.99 -3.85
C LYS A 326 4.35 8.61 -4.89
N TYR A 327 4.07 9.48 -5.87
CA TYR A 327 3.11 9.22 -6.95
C TYR A 327 3.56 8.06 -7.85
N CYS A 328 4.86 7.95 -8.09
CA CYS A 328 5.48 6.85 -8.84
C CYS A 328 5.85 5.64 -7.96
N ASN A 329 5.44 5.62 -6.68
CA ASN A 329 5.83 4.61 -5.69
C ASN A 329 7.36 4.40 -5.55
N MET A 330 8.17 5.39 -5.91
CA MET A 330 9.62 5.40 -5.75
C MET A 330 9.97 5.97 -4.38
N LEU A 331 10.79 5.27 -3.59
CA LEU A 331 11.33 5.86 -2.36
C LEU A 331 12.43 6.88 -2.69
N PRO A 332 12.34 8.12 -2.18
CA PRO A 332 13.38 9.12 -2.39
C PRO A 332 14.67 8.69 -1.67
N PRO A 333 15.84 9.09 -2.17
CA PRO A 333 17.10 8.73 -1.54
C PRO A 333 17.15 9.44 -0.19
N THR A 334 17.52 8.70 0.86
CA THR A 334 17.77 9.23 2.21
C THR A 334 19.02 10.11 2.24
N GLN A 335 19.03 11.19 1.48
CA GLN A 335 19.87 12.33 1.79
C GLN A 335 19.02 13.24 2.67
N SER A 336 19.36 13.31 3.95
CA SER A 336 18.92 14.39 4.82
C SER A 336 19.07 15.71 4.03
N PRO A 337 17.98 16.45 3.77
CA PRO A 337 18.06 17.64 2.94
C PRO A 337 19.15 18.55 3.49
N LEU A 338 20.04 19.03 2.61
CA LEU A 338 21.00 20.07 2.94
C LEU A 338 20.22 21.23 3.55
N SER A 339 20.41 21.43 4.85
CA SER A 339 19.68 22.48 5.55
C SER A 339 20.07 23.82 4.94
N PHE A 340 19.09 24.70 4.70
CA PHE A 340 19.32 26.07 4.23
C PHE A 340 20.33 26.81 5.13
N ARG A 341 20.30 26.47 6.42
CA ARG A 341 21.23 26.94 7.45
C ARG A 341 22.71 26.62 7.18
N ALA A 342 23.01 25.55 6.45
CA ALA A 342 24.40 25.19 6.16
C ALA A 342 25.04 26.07 5.08
N GLY A 343 24.23 26.76 4.26
CA GLY A 343 24.71 27.59 3.14
C GLY A 343 24.76 29.10 3.41
N ILE A 344 24.06 29.61 4.43
CA ILE A 344 24.01 31.05 4.72
C ILE A 344 25.07 31.40 5.77
N LYS A 345 26.09 32.17 5.35
CA LYS A 345 27.00 32.83 6.29
C LYS A 345 26.23 33.88 7.08
N ARG A 346 26.40 33.86 8.41
CA ARG A 346 25.84 34.86 9.32
C ARG A 346 26.25 36.26 8.85
N ILE A 347 25.30 37.19 8.80
CA ILE A 347 25.61 38.57 8.43
C ILE A 347 26.41 39.18 9.57
N THR A 348 27.65 39.58 9.29
CA THR A 348 28.55 40.30 10.20
C THR A 348 29.06 41.55 9.48
N THR A 349 28.80 42.72 10.04
CA THR A 349 29.36 43.99 9.62
C THR A 349 30.63 44.29 10.43
N MET A 350 31.55 45.07 9.86
CA MET A 350 32.85 45.38 10.49
C MET A 350 32.79 46.60 11.43
N TYR A 351 31.60 47.17 11.70
CA TYR A 351 31.46 48.40 12.47
C TYR A 351 30.90 48.14 13.86
N ALA A 352 31.62 48.58 14.89
CA ALA A 352 31.22 48.47 16.30
C ALA A 352 30.18 49.53 16.70
N ASP A 353 29.11 49.65 15.93
CA ASP A 353 27.99 50.54 16.23
C ASP A 353 26.86 49.73 16.92
N PRO A 354 26.40 50.13 18.13
CA PRO A 354 25.33 49.45 18.85
C PRO A 354 24.01 49.36 18.06
N SER A 355 23.70 50.36 17.23
CA SER A 355 22.48 50.38 16.42
C SER A 355 22.53 49.35 15.28
N ILE A 356 23.71 49.12 14.72
CA ILE A 356 23.96 48.12 13.67
C ILE A 356 23.90 46.71 14.25
N SER A 357 24.40 46.49 15.47
CA SER A 357 24.35 45.17 16.14
C SER A 357 22.92 44.67 16.38
N THR A 358 21.99 45.58 16.70
CA THR A 358 20.58 45.25 16.90
C THR A 358 19.92 44.88 15.58
N LEU A 359 20.29 45.57 14.50
CA LEU A 359 19.84 45.28 13.14
C LEU A 359 20.37 43.92 12.66
N GLU A 360 21.65 43.63 12.90
CA GLU A 360 22.25 42.32 12.60
C GLU A 360 21.57 41.17 13.32
N GLN A 361 21.23 41.36 14.60
CA GLN A 361 20.51 40.35 15.36
C GLN A 361 19.12 40.13 14.77
N ALA A 362 18.36 41.20 14.49
CA ALA A 362 17.04 41.10 13.87
C ALA A 362 17.08 40.43 12.48
N PHE A 363 18.07 40.75 11.64
CA PHE A 363 18.24 40.13 10.32
C PHE A 363 18.64 38.66 10.42
N ASN A 364 19.57 38.32 11.32
CA ASN A 364 19.96 36.92 11.53
C ASN A 364 18.81 36.11 12.16
N ASP A 365 18.01 36.70 13.03
CA ASP A 365 16.82 36.08 13.62
C ASP A 365 15.73 35.86 12.56
N ALA A 366 15.47 36.86 11.70
CA ALA A 366 14.56 36.71 10.56
C ALA A 366 15.03 35.63 9.57
N LEU A 367 16.32 35.62 9.22
CA LEU A 367 16.92 34.57 8.37
C LEU A 367 16.88 33.19 9.04
N SER A 368 16.92 33.12 10.38
CA SER A 368 16.81 31.86 11.10
C SER A 368 15.42 31.22 11.02
N ILE A 369 14.39 32.04 10.78
CA ILE A 369 12.98 31.67 10.63
C ILE A 369 12.66 31.26 9.19
N VAL A 370 13.33 31.86 8.18
CA VAL A 370 13.17 31.47 6.77
C VAL A 370 13.62 30.02 6.56
N LYS A 371 12.68 29.16 6.17
CA LYS A 371 12.91 27.75 5.85
C LYS A 371 12.86 27.53 4.36
N THR A 372 13.61 26.56 3.86
CA THR A 372 13.43 26.09 2.48
C THR A 372 12.14 25.30 2.35
N HIS A 373 11.65 25.19 1.11
CA HIS A 373 10.52 24.33 0.75
C HIS A 373 10.71 22.86 1.19
N ASN A 374 11.96 22.38 1.36
CA ASN A 374 12.26 21.03 1.85
C ASN A 374 12.23 20.90 3.38
N GLU A 375 12.55 21.97 4.11
CA GLU A 375 12.49 22.02 5.59
C GLU A 375 11.08 22.32 6.08
N GLY A 376 10.27 23.03 5.29
CA GLY A 376 8.91 23.45 5.63
C GLY A 376 8.01 22.29 6.06
N PRO A 377 7.90 21.18 5.29
CA PRO A 377 7.05 20.05 5.66
C PRO A 377 7.52 19.34 6.93
N SER A 378 8.82 19.08 7.08
CA SER A 378 9.36 18.42 8.29
C SER A 378 9.24 19.31 9.53
N TRP A 379 9.40 20.62 9.36
CA TRP A 379 9.17 21.60 10.43
C TRP A 379 7.68 21.72 10.77
N LEU A 380 6.79 21.73 9.78
CA LEU A 380 5.33 21.71 10.00
C LEU A 380 4.89 20.46 10.74
N VAL A 381 5.44 19.29 10.38
CA VAL A 381 5.18 18.04 11.11
C VAL A 381 5.67 18.17 12.55
N ARG A 382 6.91 18.64 12.77
CA ARG A 382 7.45 18.81 14.13
C ARG A 382 6.71 19.88 14.94
N GLU A 383 6.25 20.95 14.31
CA GLU A 383 5.47 22.00 14.96
C GLU A 383 4.03 21.51 15.23
N ALA A 384 3.47 20.68 14.36
CA ALA A 384 2.22 19.99 14.58
C ALA A 384 2.34 18.98 15.73
N GLU A 385 3.42 18.19 15.79
CA GLU A 385 3.75 17.30 16.92
C GLU A 385 3.88 18.10 18.22
N ASN A 386 4.65 19.19 18.22
CA ASN A 386 4.77 20.09 19.37
C ASN A 386 3.44 20.77 19.75
N SER A 387 2.59 21.06 18.77
CA SER A 387 1.25 21.61 19.00
C SER A 387 0.34 20.56 19.62
N ILE A 388 0.34 19.32 19.09
CA ILE A 388 -0.38 18.17 19.62
C ILE A 388 0.07 17.89 21.06
N ASP A 389 1.37 17.87 21.35
CA ASP A 389 1.90 17.70 22.71
C ASP A 389 1.44 18.82 23.66
N ARG A 390 1.44 20.08 23.18
CA ARG A 390 0.88 21.21 23.95
C ARG A 390 -0.62 21.03 24.20
N HIS A 391 -1.36 20.54 23.22
CA HIS A 391 -2.78 20.26 23.34
C HIS A 391 -3.08 19.05 24.23
N MET A 392 -2.28 17.98 24.18
CA MET A 392 -2.37 16.83 25.08
C MET A 392 -2.12 17.25 26.52
N LYS A 393 -1.06 18.02 26.82
CA LYS A 393 -0.82 18.57 28.16
C LYS A 393 -1.98 19.44 28.67
N ARG A 394 -2.59 20.24 27.77
CA ARG A 394 -3.79 21.02 28.10
C ARG A 394 -5.00 20.13 28.35
N LEU A 395 -5.14 19.03 27.61
CA LEU A 395 -6.20 18.05 27.78
C LEU A 395 -6.05 17.33 29.13
N ASP A 396 -4.85 16.88 29.48
CA ASP A 396 -4.54 16.27 30.78
C ASP A 396 -4.90 17.23 31.93
N THR A 397 -4.48 18.49 31.81
CA THR A 397 -4.85 19.53 32.80
C THR A 397 -6.37 19.76 32.87
N ALA A 398 -7.09 19.60 31.75
CA ALA A 398 -8.53 19.74 31.69
C ALA A 398 -9.25 18.52 32.28
N VAL A 399 -8.70 17.31 32.09
CA VAL A 399 -9.17 16.06 32.72
C VAL A 399 -9.02 16.15 34.22
N ASP A 400 -7.85 16.56 34.74
CA ASP A 400 -7.63 16.76 36.17
C ASP A 400 -8.63 17.76 36.78
N LYS A 401 -8.91 18.85 36.04
CA LYS A 401 -9.93 19.83 36.45
C LYS A 401 -11.35 19.27 36.38
N SER A 402 -11.65 18.43 35.38
CA SER A 402 -12.94 17.78 35.24
C SER A 402 -13.18 16.79 36.37
N GLU A 403 -12.18 15.99 36.76
CA GLU A 403 -12.26 15.10 37.91
C GLU A 403 -12.51 15.88 39.21
N ASN A 404 -11.84 17.03 39.38
CA ASN A 404 -12.11 17.92 40.51
C ASN A 404 -13.54 18.47 40.49
N VAL A 405 -14.06 18.86 39.32
CA VAL A 405 -15.46 19.29 39.17
C VAL A 405 -16.42 18.15 39.49
N GLU A 406 -16.14 16.93 39.05
CA GLU A 406 -16.97 15.75 39.34
C GLU A 406 -17.01 15.44 40.84
N GLN A 407 -15.86 15.55 41.53
CA GLN A 407 -15.79 15.48 42.98
C GLN A 407 -16.65 16.58 43.63
N ARG A 408 -16.57 17.83 43.17
CA ARG A 408 -17.39 18.93 43.70
C ARG A 408 -18.88 18.72 43.43
N VAL A 409 -19.25 18.20 42.26
CA VAL A 409 -20.63 17.85 41.92
C VAL A 409 -21.14 16.72 42.81
N SER A 410 -20.30 15.72 43.13
CA SER A 410 -20.66 14.65 44.06
C SER A 410 -20.95 15.19 45.47
N VAL A 411 -20.15 16.16 45.93
CA VAL A 411 -20.37 16.86 47.21
C VAL A 411 -21.67 17.65 47.16
N VAL A 412 -21.90 18.45 46.11
CA VAL A 412 -23.14 19.22 45.94
C VAL A 412 -24.36 18.32 45.90
N LYS A 413 -24.31 17.18 45.20
CA LYS A 413 -25.41 16.21 45.14
C LYS A 413 -25.72 15.62 46.51
N LYS A 414 -24.68 15.38 47.33
CA LYS A 414 -24.86 14.95 48.72
C LYS A 414 -25.53 16.04 49.55
N THR A 415 -25.08 17.29 49.45
CA THR A 415 -25.70 18.42 50.16
C THR A 415 -27.15 18.65 49.70
N LEU A 416 -27.44 18.51 48.41
CA LEU A 416 -28.80 18.67 47.88
C LEU A 416 -29.76 17.62 48.45
N LYS A 417 -29.31 16.36 48.56
CA LYS A 417 -30.08 15.30 49.20
C LYS A 417 -30.31 15.55 50.69
N GLU A 418 -29.31 16.10 51.38
CA GLU A 418 -29.46 16.50 52.79
C GLU A 418 -30.47 17.64 52.95
N ILE A 419 -30.46 18.63 52.05
CA ILE A 419 -31.44 19.73 52.01
C ILE A 419 -32.83 19.23 51.65
N GLU A 420 -32.96 18.33 50.67
CA GLU A 420 -34.24 17.73 50.29
C GLU A 420 -34.87 16.96 51.46
N LYS A 421 -34.05 16.20 52.19
CA LYS A 421 -34.48 15.53 53.42
C LYS A 421 -34.93 16.53 54.48
N ALA A 422 -34.13 17.58 54.74
CA ALA A 422 -34.49 18.62 55.71
C ALA A 422 -35.75 19.39 55.30
N ASN A 423 -35.97 19.64 54.01
CA ASN A 423 -37.18 20.27 53.50
C ASN A 423 -38.40 19.36 53.63
N SER A 424 -38.25 18.04 53.44
CA SER A 424 -39.32 17.07 53.69
C SER A 424 -39.71 17.07 55.17
N GLU A 425 -38.74 17.06 56.07
CA GLU A 425 -38.96 17.16 57.52
C GLU A 425 -39.62 18.49 57.90
N LEU A 426 -39.20 19.60 57.28
CA LEU A 426 -39.81 20.92 57.50
C LEU A 426 -41.25 20.98 56.97
N ALA A 427 -41.53 20.39 55.81
CA ALA A 427 -42.87 20.34 55.24
C ALA A 427 -43.83 19.56 56.14
N GLU A 428 -43.36 18.45 56.73
CA GLU A 428 -44.12 17.69 57.73
C GLU A 428 -44.43 18.53 58.97
N HIS A 429 -43.46 19.28 59.49
CA HIS A 429 -43.68 20.21 60.60
C HIS A 429 -44.63 21.37 60.26
N VAL A 430 -44.59 21.88 59.02
CA VAL A 430 -45.50 22.93 58.55
C VAL A 430 -46.92 22.39 58.44
N ASP A 431 -47.10 21.17 57.93
CA ASP A 431 -48.41 20.52 57.87
C ASP A 431 -48.98 20.27 59.28
N GLU A 432 -48.15 19.78 60.20
CA GLU A 432 -48.52 19.63 61.61
C GLU A 432 -48.91 20.97 62.26
N SER A 433 -48.14 22.02 61.99
CA SER A 433 -48.46 23.38 62.45
C SER A 433 -49.75 23.92 61.82
N GLY A 434 -50.01 23.60 60.55
CA GLY A 434 -51.25 23.93 59.86
C GLY A 434 -52.47 23.28 60.50
N ARG A 435 -52.37 21.99 60.84
CA ARG A 435 -53.42 21.26 61.57
C ARG A 435 -53.68 21.83 62.95
N LEU A 436 -52.62 22.23 63.67
CA LEU A 436 -52.77 22.92 64.95
C LEU A 436 -53.44 24.29 64.79
N LEU A 437 -53.12 25.03 63.72
CA LEU A 437 -53.74 26.32 63.44
C LEU A 437 -55.23 26.16 63.09
N ASP A 438 -55.59 25.17 62.28
CA ASP A 438 -56.99 24.85 61.96
C ASP A 438 -57.77 24.49 63.21
N GLN A 439 -57.18 23.71 64.12
CA GLN A 439 -57.79 23.40 65.41
C GLN A 439 -58.05 24.67 66.24
N VAL A 440 -57.07 25.59 66.30
CA VAL A 440 -57.23 26.88 66.99
C VAL A 440 -58.31 27.73 66.33
N LEU A 441 -58.39 27.73 65.00
CA LEU A 441 -59.44 28.43 64.23
C LEU A 441 -60.83 27.87 64.52
N ASP A 442 -60.99 26.55 64.53
CA ASP A 442 -62.25 25.88 64.87
C ASP A 442 -62.68 26.20 66.31
N GLU A 443 -61.74 26.15 67.26
CA GLU A 443 -62.00 26.56 68.65
C GLU A 443 -62.41 28.03 68.75
N HIS A 444 -61.76 28.91 67.98
CA HIS A 444 -62.09 30.33 67.94
C HIS A 444 -63.47 30.58 67.28
N GLN A 445 -63.84 29.81 66.26
CA GLN A 445 -65.14 29.91 65.60
C GLN A 445 -66.27 29.41 66.51
N ALA A 446 -66.05 28.30 67.21
CA ALA A 446 -66.96 27.83 68.25
C ALA A 446 -67.12 28.85 69.39
N MET A 447 -66.05 29.60 69.71
CA MET A 447 -66.13 30.71 70.66
C MET A 447 -66.96 31.87 70.12
N ILE A 448 -66.80 32.25 68.85
CA ILE A 448 -67.61 33.30 68.20
C ILE A 448 -69.09 32.90 68.19
N GLU A 449 -69.43 31.65 67.86
CA GLU A 449 -70.81 31.15 67.92
C GLU A 449 -71.40 31.22 69.33
N LYS A 450 -70.61 30.90 70.36
CA LYS A 450 -71.03 31.08 71.76
C LYS A 450 -71.27 32.56 72.09
N PHE A 451 -70.42 33.46 71.59
CA PHE A 451 -70.60 34.91 71.77
C PHE A 451 -71.84 35.45 71.06
N THR A 452 -72.10 35.04 69.82
CA THR A 452 -73.30 35.47 69.09
C THR A 452 -74.58 34.93 69.72
N HIS A 453 -74.57 33.70 70.24
CA HIS A 453 -75.67 33.18 71.05
C HIS A 453 -75.87 33.99 72.34
N LEU A 454 -74.79 34.46 72.96
CA LEU A 454 -74.83 35.34 74.13
C LEU A 454 -75.42 36.71 73.78
N GLU A 455 -75.01 37.31 72.66
CA GLU A 455 -75.58 38.56 72.14
C GLU A 455 -77.06 38.43 71.84
N GLN A 456 -77.49 37.34 71.16
CA GLN A 456 -78.91 37.07 70.91
C GLN A 456 -79.69 36.98 72.21
N ARG A 457 -79.16 36.27 73.22
CA ARG A 457 -79.80 36.17 74.53
C ARG A 457 -79.90 37.52 75.23
N ILE A 458 -78.88 38.37 75.14
CA ILE A 458 -78.92 39.74 75.66
C ILE A 458 -79.96 40.58 74.91
N HIS A 459 -80.06 40.43 73.59
CA HIS A 459 -81.03 41.14 72.76
C HIS A 459 -82.47 40.71 73.06
N ASP A 460 -82.71 39.41 73.24
CA ASP A 460 -84.01 38.87 73.61
C ASP A 460 -84.44 39.32 75.00
N ILE A 461 -83.51 39.38 75.96
CA ILE A 461 -83.77 39.96 77.29
C ILE A 461 -84.11 41.45 77.15
N HIS A 462 -83.38 42.21 76.31
CA HIS A 462 -83.68 43.62 76.05
C HIS A 462 -85.05 43.81 75.39
N LYS A 463 -85.42 42.96 74.42
CA LYS A 463 -86.71 43.01 73.74
C LYS A 463 -87.85 42.63 74.68
N GLY A 464 -87.65 41.62 75.53
CA GLY A 464 -88.56 41.25 76.61
C GLY A 464 -88.78 42.39 77.59
N ASN A 465 -87.70 43.06 78.02
CA ASN A 465 -87.78 44.23 78.88
C ASN A 465 -88.51 45.40 78.22
N ARG A 466 -88.28 45.64 76.92
CA ARG A 466 -88.98 46.69 76.15
C ARG A 466 -90.47 46.40 76.02
N LEU A 467 -90.84 45.13 75.84
CA LEU A 467 -92.24 44.70 75.75
C LEU A 467 -92.94 44.80 77.11
N MET A 468 -92.27 44.40 78.19
CA MET A 468 -92.74 44.63 79.57
C MET A 468 -92.93 46.12 79.88
N PHE A 469 -92.03 46.98 79.37
CA PHE A 469 -92.16 48.44 79.52
C PHE A 469 -93.40 48.98 78.79
N ILE A 470 -93.68 48.48 77.57
CA ILE A 470 -94.88 48.86 76.80
C ILE A 470 -96.16 48.37 77.49
N ILE A 471 -96.20 47.13 78.00
CA ILE A 471 -97.37 46.61 78.72
C ILE A 471 -97.63 47.43 79.99
N ASN A 472 -96.59 47.75 80.75
CA ASN A 472 -96.71 48.64 81.90
C ASN A 472 -97.21 50.03 81.50
N LEU A 473 -96.74 50.59 80.39
CA LEU A 473 -97.22 51.88 79.87
C LEU A 473 -98.71 51.83 79.50
N ILE A 474 -99.17 50.75 78.86
CA ILE A 474 -100.58 50.54 78.50
C ILE A 474 -101.44 50.37 79.75
N LEU A 475 -100.99 49.59 80.74
CA LEU A 475 -101.68 49.46 82.03
C LEU A 475 -101.82 50.81 82.74
N VAL A 476 -100.76 51.61 82.77
CA VAL A 476 -100.79 52.97 83.31
C VAL A 476 -101.80 53.83 82.55
N LEU A 477 -101.81 53.78 81.22
CA LEU A 477 -102.77 54.51 80.39
C LEU A 477 -104.22 54.07 80.63
N ILE A 478 -104.48 52.77 80.82
CA ILE A 478 -105.82 52.24 81.15
C ILE A 478 -106.27 52.72 82.54
N VAL A 479 -105.38 52.70 83.53
CA VAL A 479 -105.68 53.18 84.89
C VAL A 479 -106.00 54.68 84.86
N VAL A 480 -105.19 55.48 84.15
CA VAL A 480 -105.41 56.92 84.00
C VAL A 480 -106.73 57.20 83.25
N TRP A 481 -107.01 56.48 82.16
CA TRP A 481 -108.24 56.65 81.39
C TRP A 481 -109.50 56.32 82.21
N ARG A 482 -109.46 55.26 83.03
CA ARG A 482 -110.56 54.86 83.91
C ARG A 482 -110.80 55.84 85.08
N PHE A 483 -109.78 56.59 85.50
CA PHE A 483 -109.89 57.57 86.59
C PHE A 483 -110.45 58.92 86.13
N ILE A 484 -110.24 59.30 84.86
CA ILE A 484 -110.67 60.61 84.32
C ILE A 484 -112.09 60.55 83.73
N PHE A 485 -112.49 59.44 83.10
CA PHE A 485 -113.82 59.28 82.48
C PHE A 485 -114.86 58.64 83.43
N LYS A 486 -114.80 58.97 84.73
CA LYS A 486 -115.76 58.51 85.74
C LYS A 486 -116.22 59.64 86.66
#